data_AF-A0A7X1LAP4-F1
#
_entry.id   AF-A0A7X1LAP4-F1
#
_cell.length_a   1.000
_cell.length_b   1.000
_cell.length_c   1.000
_cell.angle_alpha   90.00
_cell.angle_beta   90.00
_cell.angle_gamma   90.00
#
_symmetry.space_group_name_H-M   'P 1'
#
loop_
_entity.id
_entity.type
_entity.pdbx_description
1 polymer ?
#
loop_
_entity_poly.entity_id
_entity_poly.type
_entity_poly.pdbx_seq_one_letter_code
_entity_poly.pdbx_strand_id
1 'polypeptide(L)'
;MGTIPAKPTNVSATDGTVSGKVNITWDTASNSLVYEVWRADIPAFLGGNIKKIGTSTTTFYSDTTVVSGNRYYYWVKARNSWGVTRYSLFDTGFIGTASLPLPAPTGVSATDGTISGKVTITWNATPGAVVCEVWRATKLVSEGGKLVRVGFLSATSFDDTSGTPGTTYYYWVKARDSWGSSKYSVPDTGYYN
;
A
#
# COMPACT_ATOMS: atom_id res chain seq x y z
N MET A 1 24.71 -23.43 23.55
CA MET A 1 23.80 -23.92 22.48
C MET A 1 23.71 -22.86 21.39
N GLY A 2 23.58 -23.25 20.12
CA GLY A 2 23.43 -22.27 19.04
C GLY A 2 22.02 -21.69 18.96
N THR A 3 21.90 -20.46 18.45
CA THR A 3 20.63 -19.76 18.30
C THR A 3 20.47 -19.25 16.87
N ILE A 4 19.23 -19.00 16.44
CA ILE A 4 18.98 -18.25 15.21
C ILE A 4 19.58 -16.83 15.31
N PRO A 5 19.87 -16.16 14.18
CA PRO A 5 20.47 -14.82 14.20
C PRO A 5 19.54 -13.77 14.81
N ALA A 6 20.10 -12.60 15.14
CA ALA A 6 19.29 -11.41 15.40
C ALA A 6 18.55 -10.96 14.13
N LYS A 7 17.38 -10.34 14.28
CA LYS A 7 16.65 -9.76 13.16
C LYS A 7 17.43 -8.55 12.62
N PRO A 8 17.64 -8.43 11.29
CA PRO A 8 18.22 -7.22 10.70
C PRO A 8 17.39 -5.96 11.03
N THR A 9 18.09 -4.85 11.24
CA THR A 9 17.54 -3.51 11.50
C THR A 9 18.11 -2.50 10.51
N ASN A 10 17.54 -1.29 10.51
CA ASN A 10 17.98 -0.18 9.69
C ASN A 10 18.14 -0.56 8.20
N VAL A 11 17.17 -1.33 7.69
CA VAL A 11 17.07 -1.58 6.25
C VAL A 11 16.85 -0.23 5.59
N SER A 12 17.66 0.08 4.59
CA SER A 12 17.53 1.29 3.76
C SER A 12 17.65 0.92 2.29
N ALA A 13 16.79 1.48 1.45
CA ALA A 13 16.81 1.33 0.01
C ALA A 13 16.97 2.69 -0.67
N THR A 14 17.71 2.75 -1.78
CA THR A 14 17.96 4.02 -2.48
C THR A 14 16.76 4.50 -3.29
N ASP A 15 16.57 5.82 -3.29
CA ASP A 15 15.45 6.52 -3.92
C ASP A 15 15.90 7.38 -5.11
N GLY A 16 15.95 6.78 -6.31
CA GLY A 16 16.22 7.51 -7.56
C GLY A 16 17.63 8.08 -7.70
N THR A 17 18.50 7.92 -6.71
CA THR A 17 19.89 8.43 -6.70
C THR A 17 20.89 7.51 -7.39
N VAL A 18 20.51 6.27 -7.66
CA VAL A 18 21.36 5.26 -8.29
C VAL A 18 20.76 4.82 -9.62
N SER A 19 21.55 4.92 -10.68
CA SER A 19 21.08 4.57 -12.02
C SER A 19 20.92 3.05 -12.19
N GLY A 20 19.74 2.64 -12.67
CA GLY A 20 19.45 1.26 -13.09
C GLY A 20 19.32 0.22 -11.98
N LYS A 21 19.36 0.61 -10.70
CA LYS A 21 19.26 -0.31 -9.56
C LYS A 21 18.79 0.38 -8.30
N VAL A 22 18.21 -0.41 -7.40
CA VAL A 22 18.03 -0.03 -5.99
C VAL A 22 19.10 -0.73 -5.17
N ASN A 23 19.91 0.05 -4.47
CA ASN A 23 20.83 -0.49 -3.47
C ASN A 23 20.09 -0.63 -2.14
N ILE A 24 20.22 -1.78 -1.50
CA ILE A 24 19.65 -2.09 -0.19
C ILE A 24 20.78 -2.34 0.80
N THR A 25 20.77 -1.62 1.91
CA THR A 25 21.70 -1.77 3.04
C THR A 25 20.95 -2.10 4.31
N TRP A 26 21.64 -2.67 5.30
CA TRP A 26 21.09 -2.97 6.62
C TRP A 26 22.21 -3.10 7.66
N ASP A 27 21.86 -3.10 8.94
CA ASP A 27 22.85 -3.35 9.99
C ASP A 27 23.21 -4.83 10.10
N THR A 28 24.44 -5.10 10.54
CA THR A 28 24.88 -6.47 10.82
C THR A 28 23.99 -7.14 11.89
N ALA A 29 23.44 -8.29 11.57
CA ALA A 29 22.77 -9.17 12.52
C ALA A 29 23.78 -10.10 13.19
N SER A 30 23.84 -10.07 14.53
CA SER A 30 24.69 -10.99 15.29
C SER A 30 24.35 -12.46 14.99
N ASN A 31 25.37 -13.31 14.91
CA ASN A 31 25.26 -14.75 14.60
C ASN A 31 24.68 -15.06 13.21
N SER A 32 24.65 -14.09 12.28
CA SER A 32 24.25 -14.32 10.89
C SER A 32 25.43 -14.74 10.02
N LEU A 33 25.18 -15.68 9.10
CA LEU A 33 26.12 -16.10 8.07
C LEU A 33 25.73 -15.59 6.67
N VAL A 34 24.41 -15.48 6.44
CA VAL A 34 23.83 -15.08 5.15
C VAL A 34 22.56 -14.27 5.41
N TYR A 35 22.31 -13.28 4.58
CA TYR A 35 21.07 -12.52 4.51
C TYR A 35 20.25 -12.94 3.30
N GLU A 36 18.94 -12.94 3.45
CA GLU A 36 17.98 -13.09 2.36
C GLU A 36 17.30 -11.75 2.13
N VAL A 37 17.29 -11.29 0.87
CA VAL A 37 16.63 -10.05 0.48
C VAL A 37 15.33 -10.38 -0.22
N TRP A 38 14.26 -9.75 0.23
CA TRP A 38 12.89 -9.99 -0.21
C TRP A 38 12.27 -8.69 -0.70
N ARG A 39 11.43 -8.77 -1.73
CA ARG A 39 10.78 -7.63 -2.38
C ARG A 39 9.29 -7.89 -2.61
N ALA A 40 8.49 -6.82 -2.53
CA ALA A 40 7.15 -6.78 -3.09
C ALA A 40 6.96 -5.51 -3.94
N ASP A 41 6.11 -5.61 -4.96
CA ASP A 41 5.83 -4.51 -5.90
C ASP A 41 4.69 -3.60 -5.40
N ILE A 42 3.90 -4.09 -4.45
CA ILE A 42 2.88 -3.34 -3.71
C ILE A 42 3.04 -3.66 -2.21
N PRO A 43 2.59 -2.78 -1.29
CA PRO A 43 2.69 -3.08 0.13
C PRO A 43 2.02 -4.40 0.52
N ALA A 44 2.62 -5.13 1.46
CA ALA A 44 2.14 -6.45 1.88
C ALA A 44 0.71 -6.44 2.44
N PHE A 45 0.30 -5.36 3.12
CA PHE A 45 -1.06 -5.19 3.64
C PHE A 45 -2.12 -4.97 2.53
N LEU A 46 -1.67 -4.79 1.28
CA LEU A 46 -2.51 -4.74 0.08
C LEU A 46 -2.57 -6.09 -0.66
N GLY A 47 -2.09 -7.18 -0.04
CA GLY A 47 -1.92 -8.46 -0.70
C GLY A 47 -0.67 -8.55 -1.58
N GLY A 48 0.29 -7.65 -1.37
CA GLY A 48 1.57 -7.70 -2.08
C GLY A 48 2.30 -9.02 -1.87
N ASN A 49 2.69 -9.66 -2.98
CA ASN A 49 3.44 -10.91 -2.93
C ASN A 49 4.91 -10.63 -2.62
N ILE A 50 5.34 -10.96 -1.40
CA ILE A 50 6.73 -10.83 -0.96
C ILE A 50 7.53 -12.02 -1.49
N LYS A 51 8.48 -11.76 -2.39
CA LYS A 51 9.34 -12.78 -3.02
C LYS A 51 10.79 -12.56 -2.67
N LYS A 52 11.53 -13.66 -2.46
CA LYS A 52 12.98 -13.60 -2.30
C LYS A 52 13.61 -13.24 -3.64
N ILE A 53 14.40 -12.17 -3.66
CA ILE A 53 15.10 -11.72 -4.88
C ILE A 53 16.58 -12.08 -4.87
N GLY A 54 17.15 -12.40 -3.71
CA GLY A 54 18.54 -12.81 -3.62
C GLY A 54 19.03 -13.11 -2.21
N THR A 55 20.32 -13.37 -2.11
CA THR A 55 21.05 -13.54 -0.84
C THR A 55 22.34 -12.73 -0.86
N SER A 56 22.83 -12.34 0.32
CA SER A 56 24.13 -11.68 0.47
C SER A 56 24.84 -12.19 1.72
N THR A 57 26.17 -12.30 1.66
CA THR A 57 27.02 -12.56 2.84
C THR A 57 27.51 -11.26 3.50
N THR A 58 27.28 -10.12 2.86
CA THR A 58 27.56 -8.79 3.40
C THR A 58 26.25 -8.07 3.76
N THR A 59 26.35 -6.86 4.30
CA THR A 59 25.20 -6.01 4.64
C THR A 59 24.69 -5.16 3.48
N PHE A 60 24.85 -5.65 2.25
CA PHE A 60 24.52 -4.94 1.02
C PHE A 60 23.94 -5.88 -0.03
N TYR A 61 22.96 -5.38 -0.80
CA TYR A 61 22.44 -6.02 -2.01
C TYR A 61 22.05 -4.96 -3.05
N SER A 62 22.23 -5.30 -4.33
CA SER A 62 21.86 -4.43 -5.45
C SER A 62 20.77 -5.10 -6.27
N ASP A 63 19.54 -4.59 -6.19
CA ASP A 63 18.44 -5.05 -7.05
C ASP A 63 18.50 -4.33 -8.41
N THR A 64 18.99 -5.03 -9.43
CA THR A 64 19.08 -4.55 -10.83
C THR A 64 17.88 -4.95 -11.67
N THR A 65 16.84 -5.56 -11.07
CA THR A 65 15.65 -6.06 -11.80
C THR A 65 14.47 -5.08 -11.73
N VAL A 66 14.68 -3.92 -11.11
CA VAL A 66 13.71 -2.85 -10.92
C VAL A 66 13.41 -2.12 -12.22
N VAL A 67 12.17 -1.66 -12.35
CA VAL A 67 11.70 -0.86 -13.49
C VAL A 67 11.51 0.59 -13.05
N SER A 68 11.90 1.53 -13.91
CA SER A 68 11.80 2.97 -13.64
C SER A 68 10.35 3.42 -13.43
N GLY A 69 10.14 4.31 -12.45
CA GLY A 69 8.82 4.81 -12.05
C GLY A 69 8.08 3.93 -11.04
N ASN A 70 8.55 2.72 -10.77
CA ASN A 70 7.95 1.83 -9.78
C ASN A 70 8.65 1.95 -8.42
N ARG A 71 7.86 2.08 -7.35
CA ARG A 71 8.33 1.96 -5.98
C ARG A 71 8.15 0.52 -5.48
N TYR A 72 9.23 -0.02 -4.93
CA TYR A 72 9.31 -1.36 -4.38
C TYR A 72 9.49 -1.32 -2.85
N TYR A 73 9.18 -2.44 -2.21
CA TYR A 73 9.25 -2.61 -0.76
C TYR A 73 10.25 -3.72 -0.46
N TYR A 74 11.26 -3.45 0.37
CA TYR A 74 12.36 -4.37 0.63
C TYR A 74 12.42 -4.80 2.09
N TRP A 75 12.57 -6.11 2.31
CA TRP A 75 12.80 -6.71 3.62
C TRP A 75 14.07 -7.55 3.61
N VAL A 76 14.66 -7.72 4.78
CA VAL A 76 15.82 -8.59 4.98
C VAL A 76 15.53 -9.60 6.08
N LYS A 77 15.94 -10.85 5.86
CA LYS A 77 15.99 -11.91 6.88
C LYS A 77 17.44 -12.33 7.08
N ALA A 78 17.84 -12.62 8.31
CA ALA A 78 19.15 -13.21 8.60
C ALA A 78 19.01 -14.74 8.73
N ARG A 79 20.04 -15.47 8.27
CA ARG A 79 20.12 -16.93 8.27
C ARG A 79 21.45 -17.40 8.85
N ASN A 80 21.42 -18.50 9.59
CA ASN A 80 22.57 -19.34 9.92
C ASN A 80 22.17 -20.83 9.90
N SER A 81 23.04 -21.72 10.39
CA SER A 81 22.77 -23.17 10.44
C SER A 81 21.59 -23.55 11.36
N TRP A 82 21.21 -22.67 12.29
CA TRP A 82 20.14 -22.91 13.26
C TRP A 82 18.77 -22.40 12.77
N GLY A 83 18.72 -21.60 11.69
CA GLY A 83 17.47 -21.17 11.08
C GLY A 83 17.51 -19.79 10.47
N VAL A 84 16.31 -19.21 10.30
CA VAL A 84 16.08 -17.91 9.65
C VAL A 84 15.21 -17.04 10.54
N THR A 85 15.47 -15.74 10.57
CA THR A 85 14.65 -14.77 11.32
C THR A 85 13.29 -14.53 10.66
N ARG A 86 12.41 -13.80 11.37
CA ARG A 86 11.30 -13.08 10.73
C ARG A 86 11.83 -11.96 9.81
N TYR A 87 10.95 -11.37 8.99
CA TYR A 87 11.27 -10.16 8.22
C TYR A 87 11.67 -8.99 9.14
N SER A 88 12.59 -8.17 8.67
CA SER A 88 12.86 -6.83 9.20
C SER A 88 11.62 -5.91 9.10
N LEU A 89 11.74 -4.66 9.55
CA LEU A 89 10.90 -3.61 8.99
C LEU A 89 11.32 -3.39 7.53
N PHE A 90 10.38 -2.98 6.68
CA PHE A 90 10.72 -2.67 5.29
C PHE A 90 11.21 -1.24 5.16
N ASP A 91 11.93 -1.01 4.07
CA ASP A 91 12.10 0.31 3.49
C ASP A 91 11.65 0.29 2.02
N THR A 92 11.32 1.46 1.48
CA THR A 92 10.95 1.62 0.08
C THR A 92 12.13 2.07 -0.76
N GLY A 93 12.18 1.65 -2.02
CA GLY A 93 13.19 2.13 -2.97
C GLY A 93 12.65 2.16 -4.40
N PHE A 94 13.27 2.98 -5.24
CA PHE A 94 12.90 3.13 -6.64
C PHE A 94 14.06 3.64 -7.50
N ILE A 95 13.91 3.55 -8.82
CA ILE A 95 14.80 4.22 -9.79
C ILE A 95 14.02 5.25 -10.59
N GLY A 96 14.74 6.25 -11.10
CA GLY A 96 14.15 7.36 -11.85
C GLY A 96 13.58 8.44 -10.91
N THR A 97 12.60 9.18 -11.39
CA THR A 97 11.91 10.22 -10.60
C THR A 97 10.72 9.65 -9.87
N ALA A 98 10.34 10.28 -8.76
CA ALA A 98 9.08 9.98 -8.10
C ALA A 98 7.89 10.13 -9.06
N SER A 99 6.89 9.25 -8.92
CA SER A 99 5.66 9.36 -9.69
C SER A 99 4.92 10.65 -9.33
N LEU A 100 4.22 11.22 -10.31
CA LEU A 100 3.30 12.34 -10.06
C LEU A 100 2.19 11.90 -9.10
N PRO A 101 1.69 12.81 -8.25
CA PRO A 101 0.55 12.51 -7.40
C PRO A 101 -0.65 12.04 -8.22
N LEU A 102 -1.31 11.00 -7.75
CA LEU A 102 -2.53 10.50 -8.38
C LEU A 102 -3.62 11.59 -8.44
N PRO A 103 -4.37 11.70 -9.55
CA PRO A 103 -5.55 12.54 -9.59
C PRO A 103 -6.62 12.02 -8.62
N ALA A 104 -7.49 12.91 -8.14
CA ALA A 104 -8.65 12.50 -7.37
C ALA A 104 -9.61 11.69 -8.27
N PRO A 105 -10.21 10.59 -7.77
CA PRO A 105 -11.25 9.88 -8.51
C PRO A 105 -12.39 10.80 -8.91
N THR A 106 -12.97 10.54 -10.08
CA THR A 106 -14.08 11.32 -10.65
C THR A 106 -15.30 10.45 -10.89
N GLY A 107 -16.45 11.07 -11.13
CA GLY A 107 -17.70 10.36 -11.43
C GLY A 107 -18.18 9.48 -10.28
N VAL A 108 -17.90 9.88 -9.02
CA VAL A 108 -18.44 9.18 -7.85
C VAL A 108 -19.95 9.31 -7.88
N SER A 109 -20.64 8.18 -7.75
CA SER A 109 -22.10 8.10 -7.65
C SER A 109 -22.48 7.04 -6.62
N ALA A 110 -23.45 7.36 -5.76
CA ALA A 110 -24.02 6.48 -4.75
C ALA A 110 -25.53 6.31 -4.96
N THR A 111 -26.05 5.11 -4.70
CA THR A 111 -27.48 4.83 -4.88
C THR A 111 -28.35 5.40 -3.76
N ASP A 112 -29.58 5.79 -4.11
CA ASP A 112 -30.56 6.40 -3.21
C ASP A 112 -31.78 5.50 -2.98
N GLY A 113 -31.75 4.66 -1.94
CA GLY A 113 -32.90 3.85 -1.51
C GLY A 113 -33.38 2.80 -2.52
N THR A 114 -32.68 2.63 -3.64
CA THR A 114 -33.07 1.73 -4.74
C THR A 114 -32.66 0.28 -4.49
N ILE A 115 -31.73 0.04 -3.56
CA ILE A 115 -31.24 -1.30 -3.23
C ILE A 115 -31.42 -1.53 -1.73
N SER A 116 -32.14 -2.59 -1.37
CA SER A 116 -32.40 -2.91 0.03
C SER A 116 -31.10 -3.32 0.74
N GLY A 117 -30.87 -2.76 1.93
CA GLY A 117 -29.77 -3.13 2.81
C GLY A 117 -28.37 -2.64 2.38
N LYS A 118 -28.23 -1.83 1.32
CA LYS A 118 -26.93 -1.30 0.90
C LYS A 118 -26.99 -0.02 0.08
N VAL A 119 -25.91 0.74 0.14
CA VAL A 119 -25.58 1.78 -0.86
C VAL A 119 -24.51 1.23 -1.78
N THR A 120 -24.77 1.20 -3.08
CA THR A 120 -23.73 0.90 -4.08
C THR A 120 -23.07 2.21 -4.51
N ILE A 121 -21.75 2.28 -4.37
CA ILE A 121 -20.91 3.41 -4.77
C ILE A 121 -20.11 3.00 -6.00
N THR A 122 -20.14 3.81 -7.06
CA THR A 122 -19.34 3.60 -8.29
C THR A 122 -18.51 4.84 -8.60
N TRP A 123 -17.42 4.67 -9.34
CA TRP A 123 -16.54 5.77 -9.77
C TRP A 123 -15.77 5.42 -11.04
N ASN A 124 -15.17 6.41 -11.68
CA ASN A 124 -14.29 6.19 -12.82
C ASN A 124 -12.92 5.66 -12.38
N ALA A 125 -12.34 4.75 -13.17
CA ALA A 125 -10.98 4.28 -12.94
C ALA A 125 -9.99 5.46 -12.95
N THR A 126 -9.13 5.51 -11.94
CA THR A 126 -8.11 6.56 -11.81
C THR A 126 -6.80 6.06 -12.43
N PRO A 127 -6.25 6.71 -13.48
CA PRO A 127 -4.99 6.29 -14.08
C PRO A 127 -3.85 6.23 -13.05
N GLY A 128 -3.09 5.13 -13.06
CA GLY A 128 -1.98 4.89 -12.13
C GLY A 128 -2.39 4.36 -10.75
N ALA A 129 -3.69 4.34 -10.42
CA ALA A 129 -4.15 3.80 -9.14
C ALA A 129 -4.07 2.27 -9.12
N VAL A 130 -3.60 1.72 -8.01
CA VAL A 130 -3.58 0.27 -7.75
C VAL A 130 -4.81 -0.14 -6.94
N VAL A 131 -5.25 0.72 -6.02
CA VAL A 131 -6.40 0.51 -5.15
C VAL A 131 -7.15 1.81 -4.90
N CYS A 132 -8.41 1.69 -4.47
CA CYS A 132 -9.25 2.79 -4.03
C CYS A 132 -9.67 2.60 -2.57
N GLU A 133 -9.73 3.71 -1.83
CA GLU A 133 -10.32 3.78 -0.50
C GLU A 133 -11.69 4.47 -0.61
N VAL A 134 -12.74 3.83 -0.07
CA VAL A 134 -14.08 4.42 0.02
C VAL A 134 -14.31 4.91 1.44
N TRP A 135 -14.70 6.15 1.57
CA TRP A 135 -14.89 6.85 2.84
C TRP A 135 -16.30 7.40 2.95
N ARG A 136 -16.86 7.33 4.16
CA ARG A 136 -18.23 7.73 4.46
C ARG A 136 -18.27 8.72 5.62
N ALA A 137 -19.20 9.68 5.58
CA ALA A 137 -19.62 10.47 6.74
C ALA A 137 -21.12 10.77 6.68
N THR A 138 -21.71 11.21 7.79
CA THR A 138 -23.12 11.67 7.87
C THR A 138 -23.29 13.17 7.59
N LYS A 139 -22.18 13.88 7.38
CA LYS A 139 -22.11 15.31 7.05
C LYS A 139 -20.93 15.56 6.12
N LEU A 140 -20.96 16.67 5.39
CA LEU A 140 -19.80 17.11 4.62
C LEU A 140 -18.59 17.38 5.53
N VAL A 141 -17.38 17.14 5.00
CA VAL A 141 -16.13 17.44 5.72
C VAL A 141 -16.01 18.93 6.06
N SER A 142 -16.50 19.81 5.20
CA SER A 142 -16.57 21.27 5.43
C SER A 142 -17.45 21.66 6.62
N GLU A 143 -18.34 20.77 7.05
CA GLU A 143 -19.26 20.96 8.18
C GLU A 143 -18.81 20.19 9.43
N GLY A 144 -17.55 19.70 9.44
CA GLY A 144 -17.00 18.90 10.53
C GLY A 144 -17.40 17.42 10.49
N GLY A 145 -17.83 16.91 9.32
CA GLY A 145 -18.08 15.49 9.10
C GLY A 145 -16.85 14.63 9.38
N LYS A 146 -17.01 13.55 10.16
CA LYS A 146 -15.94 12.59 10.46
C LYS A 146 -15.97 11.45 9.47
N LEU A 147 -14.91 11.34 8.67
CA LEU A 147 -14.77 10.28 7.68
C LEU A 147 -14.42 8.94 8.34
N VAL A 148 -15.10 7.89 7.91
CA VAL A 148 -14.82 6.49 8.25
C VAL A 148 -14.53 5.75 6.95
N ARG A 149 -13.43 5.00 6.89
CA ARG A 149 -13.13 4.17 5.73
C ARG A 149 -14.01 2.93 5.78
N VAL A 150 -14.83 2.75 4.75
CA VAL A 150 -15.77 1.62 4.61
C VAL A 150 -15.31 0.64 3.54
N GLY A 151 -14.53 1.09 2.56
CA GLY A 151 -14.04 0.24 1.47
C GLY A 151 -12.54 0.40 1.23
N PHE A 152 -11.90 -0.70 0.80
CA PHE A 152 -10.50 -0.74 0.42
C PHE A 152 -10.26 -1.86 -0.59
N LEU A 153 -10.19 -1.54 -1.88
CA LEU A 153 -10.30 -2.53 -2.97
C LEU A 153 -9.75 -2.01 -4.30
N SER A 154 -9.47 -2.91 -5.25
CA SER A 154 -9.01 -2.56 -6.60
C SER A 154 -10.15 -2.34 -7.61
N ALA A 155 -11.39 -2.67 -7.24
CA ALA A 155 -12.56 -2.44 -8.08
C ALA A 155 -12.93 -0.96 -8.16
N THR A 156 -13.82 -0.63 -9.10
CA THR A 156 -14.41 0.71 -9.28
C THR A 156 -15.86 0.79 -8.80
N SER A 157 -16.28 -0.20 -8.00
CA SER A 157 -17.56 -0.20 -7.30
C SER A 157 -17.41 -0.82 -5.91
N PHE A 158 -18.24 -0.39 -4.97
CA PHE A 158 -18.27 -0.90 -3.60
C PHE A 158 -19.70 -0.87 -3.06
N ASP A 159 -20.09 -1.92 -2.34
CA ASP A 159 -21.38 -2.00 -1.66
C ASP A 159 -21.20 -1.73 -0.16
N ASP A 160 -21.68 -0.58 0.31
CA ASP A 160 -21.71 -0.28 1.74
C ASP A 160 -23.00 -0.80 2.39
N THR A 161 -22.86 -1.88 3.15
CA THR A 161 -23.92 -2.53 3.95
C THR A 161 -23.84 -2.16 5.44
N SER A 162 -22.89 -1.32 5.83
CA SER A 162 -22.54 -1.05 7.23
C SER A 162 -23.21 0.20 7.83
N GLY A 163 -23.98 0.94 7.01
CA GLY A 163 -24.69 2.14 7.45
C GLY A 163 -25.92 1.81 8.29
N THR A 164 -26.73 2.81 8.60
CA THR A 164 -28.07 2.67 9.21
C THR A 164 -29.11 2.97 8.14
N PRO A 165 -30.18 2.15 8.02
CA PRO A 165 -31.26 2.41 7.06
C PRO A 165 -31.87 3.80 7.26
N GLY A 166 -32.28 4.44 6.16
CA GLY A 166 -32.88 5.79 6.14
C GLY A 166 -31.91 6.93 6.47
N THR A 167 -30.63 6.67 6.73
CA THR A 167 -29.63 7.71 6.97
C THR A 167 -28.95 8.09 5.66
N THR A 168 -28.99 9.39 5.32
CA THR A 168 -28.20 9.93 4.21
C THR A 168 -26.73 10.01 4.60
N TYR A 169 -25.89 9.41 3.77
CA TYR A 169 -24.45 9.45 3.89
C TYR A 169 -23.84 10.20 2.71
N TYR A 170 -22.64 10.73 2.93
CA TYR A 170 -21.78 11.29 1.91
C TYR A 170 -20.62 10.32 1.68
N TYR A 171 -20.33 10.01 0.43
CA TYR A 171 -19.29 9.08 0.03
C TYR A 171 -18.20 9.77 -0.76
N TRP A 172 -16.95 9.55 -0.36
CA TRP A 172 -15.75 10.00 -1.06
C TRP A 172 -14.90 8.80 -1.46
N VAL A 173 -14.16 8.96 -2.55
CA VAL A 173 -13.17 7.96 -2.98
C VAL A 173 -11.79 8.60 -3.06
N LYS A 174 -10.77 7.88 -2.61
CA LYS A 174 -9.35 8.20 -2.85
C LYS A 174 -8.72 7.09 -3.67
N ALA A 175 -7.88 7.45 -4.63
CA ALA A 175 -7.00 6.51 -5.30
C ALA A 175 -5.70 6.36 -4.51
N ARG A 176 -5.06 5.20 -4.60
CA ARG A 176 -3.74 4.93 -4.01
C ARG A 176 -2.91 4.05 -4.92
N ASP A 177 -1.62 4.37 -4.98
CA ASP A 177 -0.56 3.56 -5.58
C ASP A 177 0.54 3.30 -4.54
N SER A 178 1.71 2.84 -4.99
CA SER A 178 2.87 2.67 -4.11
C SER A 178 3.48 4.00 -3.66
N TRP A 179 3.17 5.12 -4.34
CA TRP A 179 3.71 6.44 -4.05
C TRP A 179 2.93 7.18 -2.96
N GLY A 180 1.62 6.96 -2.90
CA GLY A 180 0.76 7.52 -1.88
C GLY A 180 -0.71 7.49 -2.27
N SER A 181 -1.49 8.41 -1.72
CA SER A 181 -2.90 8.55 -2.05
C SER A 181 -3.17 9.89 -2.73
N SER A 182 -4.16 9.91 -3.62
CA SER A 182 -4.72 11.16 -4.14
C SER A 182 -5.52 11.92 -3.08
N LYS A 183 -5.97 13.13 -3.44
CA LYS A 183 -7.01 13.84 -2.69
C LYS A 183 -8.34 13.08 -2.75
N TYR A 184 -9.25 13.40 -1.83
CA TYR A 184 -10.63 12.92 -1.93
C TYR A 184 -11.29 13.43 -3.22
N SER A 185 -12.17 12.62 -3.79
CA SER A 185 -13.09 13.03 -4.85
C SER A 185 -14.03 14.15 -4.38
N VAL A 186 -14.81 14.70 -5.31
CA VAL A 186 -16.09 15.33 -4.92
C VAL A 186 -17.00 14.24 -4.36
N PRO A 187 -17.70 14.46 -3.24
CA PRO A 187 -18.60 13.45 -2.70
C PRO A 187 -19.88 13.34 -3.49
N ASP A 188 -20.52 12.19 -3.36
CA ASP A 188 -21.92 11.99 -3.71
C ASP A 188 -22.70 11.49 -2.50
N THR A 189 -24.00 11.82 -2.44
CA THR A 189 -24.88 11.35 -1.37
C THR A 189 -25.50 10.02 -1.72
N GLY A 190 -25.74 9.18 -0.71
CA GLY A 190 -26.46 7.92 -0.88
C GLY A 190 -27.12 7.47 0.42
N TYR A 191 -28.21 6.72 0.30
CA TYR A 191 -28.89 6.09 1.42
C TYR A 191 -29.50 4.76 1.00
N TYR A 192 -29.88 3.93 1.97
CA TYR A 192 -30.58 2.69 1.70
C TYR A 192 -31.79 2.55 2.63
N ASN A 193 -32.81 1.84 2.13
CA ASN A 193 -34.04 1.56 2.86
C ASN A 193 -33.91 0.29 3.71
#